data_AF-A0AAU2AWZ3-F1
#
_entry.id   AF-A0AAU2AWZ3-F1
#
_cell.length_a   1.000
_cell.length_b   1.000
_cell.length_c   1.000
_cell.angle_alpha   90.00
_cell.angle_beta   90.00
_cell.angle_gamma   90.00
#
_symmetry.space_group_name_H-M   'P 1'
#
loop_
_entity.id
_entity.type
_entity.pdbx_description
1 polymer ?
#
loop_
_entity_poly.entity_id
_entity_poly.type
_entity_poly.pdbx_seq_one_letter_code
_entity_poly.pdbx_strand_id
1 'polypeptide(L)'
;MGDVRGGGESGEARPELAEDLAEVSDFFRALGKQIELLRERAGMTQKELGSQVGYTEAMIGSVERGKRTPQPELLDAADELLNAGGLLSIAKDDVQQAKAKARVRHPAWFRDFAGLEAEAVELHEYSSLVIPGLLQTEDHARSLYGMRQPLLSEEVIEIRVAARMARQEVLTRWPRAIFSWVIDESRPPPGGRPAVHPGPLPVPGEKSEAFSLPACYVRPVRA
;
A
#
# COMPACT_ATOMS: atom_id res chain seq x y z
N MET A 1 10.19 -38.63 -31.59
CA MET A 1 9.86 -38.62 -30.16
C MET A 1 11.03 -37.95 -29.43
N GLY A 2 11.04 -36.62 -29.40
CA GLY A 2 12.11 -35.84 -28.77
C GLY A 2 11.66 -35.41 -27.38
N ASP A 3 12.44 -35.79 -26.38
CA ASP A 3 12.30 -35.50 -24.96
C ASP A 3 12.41 -33.97 -24.74
N VAL A 4 11.34 -33.31 -24.29
CA VAL A 4 11.36 -31.88 -23.93
C VAL A 4 11.54 -31.77 -22.42
N ARG A 5 12.81 -31.78 -22.01
CA ARG A 5 13.22 -31.22 -20.72
C ARG A 5 13.40 -29.71 -20.90
N GLY A 6 12.50 -28.94 -20.29
CA GLY A 6 12.68 -27.52 -20.00
C GLY A 6 11.90 -27.26 -18.73
N GLY A 7 12.54 -27.26 -17.57
CA GLY A 7 13.40 -26.14 -17.18
C GLY A 7 12.55 -25.28 -16.25
N GLY A 8 12.40 -25.73 -15.01
CA GLY A 8 11.71 -24.98 -13.97
C GLY A 8 12.53 -23.75 -13.64
N GLU A 9 12.15 -22.61 -14.21
CA GLU A 9 12.61 -21.31 -13.71
C GLU A 9 11.82 -21.02 -12.43
N SER A 10 12.46 -21.39 -11.32
CA SER A 10 12.18 -20.89 -9.99
C SER A 10 11.90 -19.40 -10.05
N GLY A 11 10.71 -19.00 -9.60
CA GLY A 11 10.27 -17.62 -9.52
C GLY A 11 11.20 -16.80 -8.64
N GLU A 12 12.21 -16.19 -9.27
CA GLU A 12 13.02 -15.16 -8.66
C GLU A 12 12.13 -13.93 -8.50
N ALA A 13 11.89 -13.52 -7.25
CA ALA A 13 11.20 -12.28 -6.98
C ALA A 13 11.91 -11.15 -7.72
N ARG A 14 11.18 -10.33 -8.49
CA ARG A 14 11.76 -9.19 -9.21
C ARG A 14 12.61 -8.34 -8.25
N PRO A 15 13.87 -8.03 -8.60
CA PRO A 15 14.88 -7.48 -7.68
C PRO A 15 14.43 -6.18 -6.98
N GLU A 16 13.69 -5.33 -7.67
CA GLU A 16 13.13 -4.09 -7.13
C GLU A 16 12.21 -4.34 -5.90
N LEU A 17 11.49 -5.46 -5.85
CA LEU A 17 10.63 -5.81 -4.70
C LEU A 17 11.43 -6.12 -3.44
N ALA A 18 12.65 -6.63 -3.61
CA ALA A 18 13.59 -6.91 -2.53
C ALA A 18 14.26 -5.61 -2.06
N GLU A 19 14.56 -4.69 -2.98
CA GLU A 19 15.17 -3.38 -2.68
C GLU A 19 14.24 -2.51 -1.82
N ASP A 20 12.96 -2.42 -2.15
CA ASP A 20 12.00 -1.63 -1.34
C ASP A 20 11.70 -2.28 0.03
N LEU A 21 11.73 -3.62 0.11
CA LEU A 21 11.64 -4.33 1.39
C LEU A 21 12.88 -4.06 2.23
N ALA A 22 14.04 -4.00 1.58
CA ALA A 22 15.29 -3.65 2.22
C ALA A 22 15.24 -2.22 2.74
N GLU A 23 14.76 -1.24 1.96
CA GLU A 23 14.70 0.17 2.38
C GLU A 23 13.81 0.38 3.62
N VAL A 24 12.58 -0.15 3.62
CA VAL A 24 11.67 -0.05 4.77
C VAL A 24 12.21 -0.83 5.99
N SER A 25 12.80 -2.01 5.75
CA SER A 25 13.44 -2.82 6.80
C SER A 25 14.67 -2.10 7.38
N ASP A 26 15.44 -1.42 6.56
CA ASP A 26 16.63 -0.66 6.94
C ASP A 26 16.25 0.59 7.73
N PHE A 27 15.14 1.27 7.39
CA PHE A 27 14.55 2.33 8.21
C PHE A 27 14.20 1.82 9.61
N PHE A 28 13.45 0.71 9.72
CA PHE A 28 13.10 0.16 11.03
C PHE A 28 14.31 -0.35 11.81
N ARG A 29 15.34 -0.86 11.12
CA ARG A 29 16.61 -1.23 11.76
C ARG A 29 17.38 -0.02 12.27
N ALA A 30 17.41 1.08 11.53
CA ALA A 30 18.05 2.31 11.96
C ALA A 30 17.34 2.91 13.18
N LEU A 31 16.00 2.96 13.16
CA LEU A 31 15.21 3.42 14.30
C LEU A 31 15.38 2.51 15.52
N GLY A 32 15.39 1.19 15.33
CA GLY A 32 15.66 0.22 16.39
C GLY A 32 17.02 0.43 17.06
N LYS A 33 18.08 0.70 16.28
CA LYS A 33 19.41 1.04 16.81
C LYS A 33 19.44 2.35 17.60
N GLN A 34 18.63 3.34 17.21
CA GLN A 34 18.52 4.59 17.98
C GLN A 34 17.89 4.34 19.35
N ILE A 35 16.83 3.52 19.41
CA ILE A 35 16.19 3.12 20.66
C ILE A 35 17.18 2.34 21.54
N GLU A 36 17.92 1.39 20.97
CA GLU A 36 18.96 0.63 21.67
C GLU A 36 20.03 1.55 22.28
N LEU A 37 20.57 2.48 21.49
CA LEU A 37 21.58 3.43 21.94
C LEU A 37 21.08 4.35 23.06
N LEU A 38 19.84 4.85 22.95
CA LEU A 38 19.23 5.70 23.97
C LEU A 38 18.97 4.92 25.26
N ARG A 39 18.51 3.69 25.14
CA ARG A 39 18.31 2.78 26.28
C ARG A 39 19.62 2.52 27.02
N GLU A 40 20.71 2.25 26.30
CA GLU A 40 22.03 2.03 26.87
C GLU A 40 22.56 3.29 27.57
N ARG A 41 22.35 4.49 26.99
CA ARG A 41 22.70 5.76 27.62
C ARG A 41 21.93 6.05 28.90
N ALA A 42 20.66 5.63 28.95
CA ALA A 42 19.83 5.69 30.14
C ALA A 42 20.20 4.62 31.20
N GLY A 43 21.12 3.71 30.89
CA GLY A 43 21.53 2.61 31.78
C GLY A 43 20.45 1.54 31.97
N MET A 44 19.48 1.45 31.07
CA MET A 44 18.35 0.53 31.17
C MET A 44 18.60 -0.77 30.42
N THR A 45 18.09 -1.87 30.95
CA THR A 45 17.98 -3.15 30.22
C THR A 45 16.72 -3.20 29.36
N GLN A 46 16.69 -4.08 28.35
CA GLN A 46 15.49 -4.30 27.51
C GLN A 46 14.28 -4.70 28.35
N LYS A 47 14.50 -5.47 29.42
CA LYS A 47 13.45 -5.89 30.35
C LYS A 47 12.89 -4.72 31.16
N GLU A 48 13.72 -3.80 31.62
CA GLU A 48 13.29 -2.62 32.37
C GLU A 48 12.50 -1.66 31.49
N LEU A 49 13.00 -1.36 30.29
CA LEU A 49 12.27 -0.55 29.31
C LEU A 49 10.92 -1.18 28.98
N GLY A 50 10.91 -2.49 28.67
CA GLY A 50 9.68 -3.24 28.41
C GLY A 50 8.69 -3.17 29.57
N SER A 51 9.14 -3.35 30.80
CA SER A 51 8.26 -3.30 31.99
C SER A 51 7.60 -1.94 32.17
N GLN A 52 8.28 -0.85 31.81
CA GLN A 52 7.74 0.50 31.96
C GLN A 52 6.77 0.88 30.83
N VAL A 53 7.02 0.41 29.61
CA VAL A 53 6.15 0.70 28.44
C VAL A 53 5.04 -0.34 28.23
N GLY A 54 5.01 -1.43 29.03
CA GLY A 54 4.01 -2.49 28.93
C GLY A 54 4.32 -3.57 27.87
N TYR A 55 5.59 -3.74 27.52
CA TYR A 55 6.09 -4.69 26.52
C TYR A 55 7.00 -5.76 27.16
N THR A 56 7.08 -6.93 26.54
CA THR A 56 8.03 -7.96 27.00
C THR A 56 9.44 -7.67 26.51
N GLU A 57 10.46 -8.16 27.23
CA GLU A 57 11.88 -8.05 26.85
C GLU A 57 12.13 -8.50 25.40
N ALA A 58 11.57 -9.66 25.02
CA ALA A 58 11.68 -10.18 23.67
C ALA A 58 11.06 -9.26 22.61
N MET A 59 10.01 -8.51 22.97
CA MET A 59 9.35 -7.58 22.06
C MET A 59 10.19 -6.32 21.87
N ILE A 60 10.78 -5.78 22.94
CA ILE A 60 11.75 -4.67 22.86
C ILE A 60 12.96 -5.09 22.00
N GLY A 61 13.56 -6.25 22.28
CA GLY A 61 14.68 -6.76 21.46
C GLY A 61 14.30 -7.08 20.01
N SER A 62 13.01 -7.29 19.69
CA SER A 62 12.54 -7.42 18.31
C SER A 62 12.43 -6.07 17.60
N VAL A 63 11.99 -5.04 18.31
CA VAL A 63 11.92 -3.65 17.83
C VAL A 63 13.33 -3.10 17.61
N GLU A 64 14.26 -3.29 18.56
CA GLU A 64 15.65 -2.82 18.45
C GLU A 64 16.37 -3.42 17.23
N ARG A 65 16.05 -4.66 16.86
CA ARG A 65 16.60 -5.31 15.65
C ARG A 65 15.89 -4.93 14.35
N GLY A 66 14.85 -4.10 14.39
CA GLY A 66 14.01 -3.75 13.25
C GLY A 66 13.16 -4.89 12.71
N LYS A 67 13.02 -6.00 13.45
CA LYS A 67 12.17 -7.15 13.06
C LYS A 67 10.69 -6.88 13.29
N ARG A 68 10.37 -5.99 14.23
CA ARG A 68 9.01 -5.59 14.54
C ARG A 68 8.89 -4.08 14.42
N THR A 69 7.85 -3.63 13.73
CA THR A 69 7.50 -2.21 13.65
C THR A 69 7.09 -1.69 15.04
N PRO A 70 7.72 -0.62 15.55
CA PRO A 70 7.30 0.01 16.79
C PRO A 70 5.91 0.63 16.64
N GLN A 71 5.09 0.56 17.70
CA GLN A 71 3.80 1.24 17.72
C GLN A 71 4.00 2.72 18.13
N PRO A 72 3.12 3.65 17.70
CA PRO A 72 3.22 5.06 18.07
C PRO A 72 3.29 5.29 19.59
N GLU A 73 2.50 4.52 20.34
CA GLU A 73 2.45 4.63 21.81
C GLU A 73 3.77 4.18 22.45
N LEU A 74 4.45 3.20 21.84
CA LEU A 74 5.78 2.78 22.27
C LEU A 74 6.82 3.89 22.00
N LEU A 75 6.71 4.59 20.87
CA LEU A 75 7.65 5.65 20.52
C LEU A 75 7.54 6.84 21.46
N ASP A 76 6.33 7.24 21.85
CA ASP A 76 6.13 8.29 22.87
C ASP A 76 6.70 7.90 24.22
N ALA A 77 6.28 6.73 24.71
CA ALA A 77 6.69 6.30 26.02
C ALA A 77 8.22 6.13 26.08
N ALA A 78 8.83 5.61 25.01
CA ALA A 78 10.29 5.52 24.91
C ALA A 78 10.95 6.90 24.82
N ASP A 79 10.37 7.89 24.13
CA ASP A 79 10.91 9.24 24.03
C ASP A 79 11.00 9.91 25.41
N GLU A 80 9.92 9.83 26.17
CA GLU A 80 9.83 10.38 27.53
C GLU A 80 10.77 9.65 28.50
N LEU A 81 10.74 8.31 28.50
CA LEU A 81 11.52 7.50 29.44
C LEU A 81 13.03 7.56 29.18
N LEU A 82 13.43 7.66 27.92
CA LEU A 82 14.84 7.71 27.53
C LEU A 82 15.36 9.14 27.40
N ASN A 83 14.51 10.15 27.69
CA ASN A 83 14.80 11.57 27.58
C ASN A 83 15.37 11.92 26.19
N ALA A 84 14.72 11.42 25.13
CA ALA A 84 15.20 11.51 23.75
C ALA A 84 14.92 12.88 23.11
N GLY A 85 14.18 13.77 23.79
CA GLY A 85 13.97 15.15 23.37
C GLY A 85 13.10 15.29 22.12
N GLY A 86 12.15 14.38 21.92
CA GLY A 86 11.23 14.35 20.77
C GLY A 86 11.75 13.56 19.57
N LEU A 87 12.97 13.02 19.60
CA LEU A 87 13.56 12.28 18.49
C LEU A 87 12.70 11.08 18.04
N LEU A 88 12.19 10.30 18.99
CA LEU A 88 11.39 9.11 18.72
C LEU A 88 9.94 9.47 18.43
N SER A 89 9.40 10.48 19.11
CA SER A 89 8.03 10.95 18.88
C SER A 89 7.83 11.56 17.49
N ILE A 90 8.83 12.25 16.93
CA ILE A 90 8.78 12.79 15.56
C ILE A 90 8.72 11.66 14.52
N ALA A 91 9.43 10.56 14.76
CA ALA A 91 9.50 9.42 13.83
C ALA A 91 8.19 8.63 13.70
N LYS A 92 7.15 8.93 14.50
CA LYS A 92 5.86 8.22 14.44
C LYS A 92 5.18 8.36 13.09
N ASP A 93 5.14 9.57 12.55
CA ASP A 93 4.46 9.84 11.30
C ASP A 93 5.17 9.10 10.17
N ASP A 94 6.51 9.09 10.20
CA ASP A 94 7.34 8.31 9.27
C ASP A 94 7.11 6.81 9.43
N VAL A 95 6.98 6.29 10.66
CA VAL A 95 6.68 4.87 10.94
C VAL A 95 5.28 4.50 10.42
N GLN A 96 4.28 5.36 10.61
CA GLN A 96 2.93 5.14 10.10
C GLN A 96 2.90 5.19 8.57
N GLN A 97 3.62 6.15 7.97
CA GLN A 97 3.76 6.24 6.52
C GLN A 97 4.52 5.03 5.96
N ALA A 98 5.61 4.59 6.60
CA ALA A 98 6.36 3.40 6.20
C ALA A 98 5.50 2.13 6.32
N LYS A 99 4.69 2.02 7.38
CA LYS A 99 3.72 0.92 7.57
C LYS A 99 2.60 0.97 6.54
N ALA A 100 2.12 2.17 6.18
CA ALA A 100 1.14 2.37 5.13
C ALA A 100 1.71 2.00 3.76
N LYS A 101 2.94 2.43 3.43
CA LYS A 101 3.67 2.04 2.22
C LYS A 101 3.94 0.53 2.16
N ALA A 102 4.24 -0.09 3.29
CA ALA A 102 4.38 -1.55 3.38
C ALA A 102 3.04 -2.29 3.19
N ARG A 103 1.93 -1.72 3.67
CA ARG A 103 0.58 -2.30 3.58
C ARG A 103 -0.11 -2.06 2.23
N VAL A 104 0.07 -0.89 1.63
CA VAL A 104 -0.50 -0.50 0.33
C VAL A 104 0.53 -0.82 -0.75
N ARG A 105 0.86 -2.11 -0.89
CA ARG A 105 1.85 -2.54 -1.87
C ARG A 105 1.21 -2.73 -3.23
N HIS A 106 1.20 -1.66 -4.01
CA HIS A 106 0.97 -1.77 -5.45
C HIS A 106 2.10 -2.58 -6.11
N PRO A 107 1.80 -3.38 -7.14
CA PRO A 107 2.84 -3.95 -7.99
C PRO A 107 3.78 -2.85 -8.50
N ALA A 108 5.08 -3.16 -8.65
CA ALA A 108 6.09 -2.16 -9.03
C ALA A 108 5.68 -1.32 -10.26
N TRP A 109 5.16 -1.98 -11.31
CA TRP A 109 4.68 -1.34 -12.54
C TRP A 109 3.49 -0.38 -12.35
N PHE A 110 2.78 -0.47 -11.23
CA PHE A 110 1.59 0.33 -10.93
C PHE A 110 1.88 1.47 -9.95
N ARG A 111 3.06 1.52 -9.33
CA ARG A 111 3.37 2.51 -8.28
C ARG A 111 3.33 3.94 -8.79
N ASP A 112 3.98 4.21 -9.92
CA ASP A 112 4.00 5.54 -10.52
C ASP A 112 2.59 6.00 -10.89
N PHE A 113 1.80 5.08 -11.45
CA PHE A 113 0.40 5.34 -11.75
C PHE A 113 -0.41 5.64 -10.49
N ALA A 114 -0.22 4.88 -9.40
CA ALA A 114 -0.95 5.11 -8.15
C ALA A 114 -0.61 6.48 -7.52
N GLY A 115 0.65 6.92 -7.62
CA GLY A 115 1.05 8.27 -7.20
C GLY A 115 0.38 9.35 -8.06
N LEU A 116 0.43 9.20 -9.39
CA LEU A 116 -0.24 10.11 -10.31
C LEU A 116 -1.76 10.14 -10.12
N GLU A 117 -2.38 8.98 -9.85
CA GLU A 117 -3.81 8.84 -9.57
C GLU A 117 -4.20 9.58 -8.29
N ALA A 118 -3.41 9.46 -7.22
CA ALA A 118 -3.67 10.13 -5.94
C ALA A 118 -3.64 11.67 -6.06
N GLU A 119 -2.80 12.20 -6.95
CA GLU A 119 -2.65 13.64 -7.18
C GLU A 119 -3.54 14.17 -8.32
N ALA A 120 -4.16 13.29 -9.12
CA ALA A 120 -4.86 13.65 -10.36
C ALA A 120 -5.95 14.70 -10.17
N VAL A 121 -5.95 15.75 -11.01
CA VAL A 121 -7.06 16.71 -11.08
C VAL A 121 -8.19 16.22 -11.97
N GLU A 122 -7.86 15.41 -12.98
CA GLU A 122 -8.79 14.80 -13.92
C GLU A 122 -8.33 13.36 -14.21
N LEU A 123 -9.26 12.40 -14.15
CA LEU A 123 -9.03 11.01 -14.49
C LEU A 123 -10.15 10.49 -15.39
N HIS A 124 -9.77 9.99 -16.56
CA HIS A 124 -10.68 9.43 -17.55
C HIS A 124 -10.25 8.00 -17.86
N GLU A 125 -11.15 7.03 -17.71
CA GLU A 125 -10.85 5.61 -17.94
C GLU A 125 -11.89 4.98 -18.88
N TYR A 126 -11.39 4.28 -19.89
CA TYR A 126 -12.20 3.40 -20.74
C TYR A 126 -11.85 1.96 -20.39
N SER A 127 -12.82 1.18 -19.94
CA SER A 127 -12.61 -0.23 -19.60
C SER A 127 -13.60 -1.15 -20.30
N SER A 128 -13.06 -2.11 -21.04
CA SER A 128 -13.84 -3.10 -21.79
C SER A 128 -13.88 -4.50 -21.16
N LEU A 129 -13.01 -4.77 -20.19
CA LEU A 129 -12.78 -6.14 -19.69
C LEU A 129 -13.12 -6.31 -18.21
N VAL A 130 -13.05 -5.22 -17.44
CA VAL A 130 -13.21 -5.26 -15.98
C VAL A 130 -13.75 -3.93 -15.49
N ILE A 131 -14.45 -3.91 -14.37
CA ILE A 131 -14.85 -2.65 -13.74
C ILE A 131 -13.59 -1.85 -13.39
N PRO A 132 -13.52 -0.54 -13.68
CA PRO A 132 -12.41 0.33 -13.28
C PRO A 132 -12.01 0.11 -11.82
N GLY A 133 -10.70 0.02 -11.55
CA GLY A 133 -10.20 -0.39 -10.23
C GLY A 133 -10.72 0.45 -9.07
N LEU A 134 -10.90 1.75 -9.30
CA LEU A 134 -11.46 2.71 -8.33
C LEU A 134 -12.95 2.47 -8.03
N LEU A 135 -13.70 1.85 -8.93
CA LEU A 135 -15.14 1.63 -8.78
C LEU A 135 -15.48 0.26 -8.18
N GLN A 136 -14.48 -0.60 -7.99
CA GLN A 136 -14.67 -1.95 -7.48
C GLN A 136 -15.00 -1.96 -5.99
N THR A 137 -15.85 -2.88 -5.56
CA THR A 137 -16.00 -3.23 -4.14
C THR A 137 -14.89 -4.19 -3.71
N GLU A 138 -14.78 -4.35 -2.39
CA GLU A 138 -13.88 -5.32 -1.77
C GLU A 138 -14.09 -6.74 -2.32
N ASP A 139 -15.34 -7.19 -2.39
CA ASP A 139 -15.70 -8.52 -2.90
C ASP A 139 -15.35 -8.71 -4.37
N HIS A 140 -15.55 -7.67 -5.19
CA HIS A 140 -15.17 -7.72 -6.60
C HIS A 140 -13.65 -7.79 -6.77
N ALA A 141 -12.91 -6.96 -6.02
CA ALA A 141 -11.46 -6.98 -6.01
C ALA A 141 -10.91 -8.35 -5.58
N ARG A 142 -11.47 -8.93 -4.51
CA ARG A 142 -11.12 -10.26 -3.99
C ARG A 142 -11.34 -11.34 -5.05
N SER A 143 -12.50 -11.30 -5.72
CA SER A 143 -12.83 -12.24 -6.80
C SER A 143 -11.84 -12.17 -7.95
N LEU A 144 -11.44 -10.96 -8.39
CA LEU A 144 -10.45 -10.78 -9.44
C LEU A 144 -9.07 -11.32 -9.06
N TYR A 145 -8.62 -11.07 -7.83
CA TYR A 145 -7.33 -11.58 -7.36
C TYR A 145 -7.34 -13.11 -7.17
N GLY A 146 -8.48 -13.69 -6.76
CA GLY A 146 -8.64 -15.15 -6.66
C GLY A 146 -8.62 -15.87 -8.01
N MET A 147 -9.01 -15.20 -9.10
CA MET A 147 -8.97 -15.77 -10.46
C MET A 147 -7.60 -15.66 -11.14
N ARG A 148 -6.66 -14.90 -10.55
CA ARG A 148 -5.34 -14.68 -11.15
C ARG A 148 -4.56 -15.98 -11.26
N GLN A 149 -3.85 -16.15 -12.37
CA GLN A 149 -2.85 -17.19 -12.55
C GLN A 149 -1.44 -16.58 -12.72
N PRO A 150 -0.40 -17.11 -12.05
CA PRO A 150 -0.47 -18.12 -10.98
C PRO A 150 -1.25 -17.63 -9.75
N LEU A 151 -1.80 -18.61 -9.00
CA LEU A 151 -2.56 -18.34 -7.78
C LEU A 151 -1.73 -17.54 -6.78
N LEU A 152 -2.39 -16.60 -6.13
CA LEU A 152 -1.85 -15.85 -5.01
C LEU A 152 -2.19 -16.58 -3.70
N SER A 153 -1.37 -16.41 -2.67
CA SER A 153 -1.78 -16.80 -1.31
C SER A 153 -2.87 -15.87 -0.79
N GLU A 154 -3.70 -16.37 0.12
CA GLU A 154 -4.78 -15.60 0.73
C GLU A 154 -4.28 -14.29 1.37
N GLU A 155 -3.14 -14.35 2.06
CA GLU A 155 -2.50 -13.18 2.65
C GLU A 155 -2.17 -12.10 1.60
N VAL A 156 -1.68 -12.51 0.42
CA VAL A 156 -1.36 -11.58 -0.67
C VAL A 156 -2.62 -11.02 -1.32
N ILE A 157 -3.70 -11.80 -1.39
CA ILE A 157 -4.99 -11.32 -1.87
C ILE A 157 -5.49 -10.21 -0.96
N GLU A 158 -5.56 -10.43 0.35
CA GLU A 158 -6.04 -9.44 1.32
C GLU A 158 -5.20 -8.16 1.32
N ILE A 159 -3.87 -8.27 1.23
CA ILE A 159 -2.97 -7.11 1.08
C ILE A 159 -3.34 -6.30 -0.18
N ARG A 160 -3.58 -6.97 -1.31
CA ARG A 160 -3.88 -6.30 -2.58
C ARG A 160 -5.29 -5.74 -2.64
N VAL A 161 -6.26 -6.38 -1.99
CA VAL A 161 -7.61 -5.87 -1.80
C VAL A 161 -7.56 -4.59 -0.96
N ALA A 162 -6.87 -4.62 0.18
CA ALA A 162 -6.67 -3.44 1.01
C ALA A 162 -5.98 -2.30 0.23
N ALA A 163 -4.94 -2.61 -0.55
CA ALA A 163 -4.29 -1.63 -1.41
C ALA A 163 -5.23 -1.07 -2.49
N ARG A 164 -6.15 -1.87 -3.03
CA ARG A 164 -7.16 -1.40 -4.00
C ARG A 164 -8.18 -0.48 -3.35
N MET A 165 -8.66 -0.80 -2.14
CA MET A 165 -9.61 0.04 -1.42
C MET A 165 -8.99 1.37 -0.97
N ALA A 166 -7.71 1.35 -0.56
CA ALA A 166 -6.99 2.58 -0.18
C ALA A 166 -6.97 3.63 -1.31
N ARG A 167 -6.92 3.20 -2.59
CA ARG A 167 -6.96 4.10 -3.75
C ARG A 167 -8.26 4.91 -3.87
N GLN A 168 -9.37 4.43 -3.28
CA GLN A 168 -10.67 5.10 -3.37
C GLN A 168 -10.72 6.44 -2.61
N GLU A 169 -9.72 6.76 -1.80
CA GLU A 169 -9.62 8.06 -1.12
C GLU A 169 -9.65 9.24 -2.12
N VAL A 170 -9.12 9.05 -3.33
CA VAL A 170 -9.16 10.07 -4.39
C VAL A 170 -10.59 10.46 -4.79
N LEU A 171 -11.57 9.57 -4.62
CA LEU A 171 -12.98 9.83 -4.97
C LEU A 171 -13.66 10.79 -3.98
N THR A 172 -13.14 10.89 -2.76
CA THR A 172 -13.77 11.65 -1.67
C THR A 172 -12.94 12.85 -1.20
N ARG A 173 -11.68 12.95 -1.62
CA ARG A 173 -10.77 14.06 -1.27
C ARG A 173 -11.29 15.44 -1.67
N TRP A 174 -10.75 16.48 -1.02
CA TRP A 174 -11.00 17.89 -1.34
C TRP A 174 -9.68 18.62 -1.68
N PRO A 175 -9.63 19.42 -2.76
CA PRO A 175 -10.66 19.60 -3.78
C PRO A 175 -10.90 18.30 -4.58
N ARG A 176 -12.13 18.12 -5.04
CA ARG A 176 -12.51 16.90 -5.77
C ARG A 176 -11.85 16.86 -7.14
N ALA A 177 -11.29 15.70 -7.48
CA ALA A 177 -10.88 15.40 -8.84
C ALA A 177 -12.11 15.18 -9.74
N ILE A 178 -11.98 15.50 -11.02
CA ILE A 178 -12.99 15.20 -12.03
C ILE A 178 -12.75 13.78 -12.54
N PHE A 179 -13.82 12.98 -12.60
CA PHE A 179 -13.75 11.61 -13.09
C PHE A 179 -14.73 11.36 -14.23
N SER A 180 -14.32 10.56 -15.21
CA SER A 180 -15.19 10.04 -16.27
C SER A 180 -14.84 8.58 -16.54
N TRP A 181 -15.86 7.72 -16.56
CA TRP A 181 -15.67 6.30 -16.88
C TRP A 181 -16.57 5.91 -18.03
N VAL A 182 -16.01 5.13 -18.95
CA VAL A 182 -16.76 4.44 -20.00
C VAL A 182 -16.52 2.95 -19.80
N ILE A 183 -17.59 2.21 -19.53
CA ILE A 183 -17.53 0.78 -19.24
C ILE A 183 -18.29 0.05 -20.34
N ASP A 184 -17.63 -0.91 -21.00
CA ASP A 184 -18.28 -1.79 -21.97
C ASP A 184 -19.04 -2.91 -21.24
N GLU A 185 -20.33 -3.08 -21.55
CA GLU A 185 -21.19 -4.13 -20.98
C GLU A 185 -21.22 -5.41 -21.82
N SER A 186 -20.56 -5.42 -22.99
CA SER A 186 -20.59 -6.55 -23.92
C SER A 186 -20.07 -7.87 -23.33
N ARG A 187 -19.31 -7.79 -22.23
CA ARG A 187 -18.82 -8.95 -21.48
C ARG A 187 -19.08 -8.77 -19.97
N PRO A 188 -19.82 -9.69 -19.31
CA PRO A 188 -19.97 -9.65 -17.87
C PRO A 188 -18.58 -9.70 -17.21
N PRO A 189 -18.27 -8.77 -16.28
CA PRO A 189 -16.95 -8.73 -15.67
C PRO A 189 -16.70 -10.02 -14.87
N PRO A 190 -15.47 -10.55 -14.87
CA PRO A 190 -15.12 -11.69 -14.05
C PRO A 190 -15.33 -11.37 -12.56
N GLY A 191 -15.94 -12.28 -11.80
CA GLY A 191 -16.16 -12.12 -10.35
C GLY A 191 -17.61 -11.88 -9.88
N GLY A 192 -18.62 -12.02 -10.76
CA GLY A 192 -20.04 -11.92 -10.38
C GLY A 192 -20.67 -10.56 -10.74
N ARG A 193 -21.89 -10.30 -10.26
CA ARG A 193 -22.63 -9.07 -10.60
C ARG A 193 -21.83 -7.82 -10.19
N PRO A 194 -21.85 -6.75 -11.00
CA PRO A 194 -21.16 -5.51 -10.70
C PRO A 194 -21.78 -4.85 -9.46
N ALA A 195 -21.21 -5.13 -8.29
CA ALA A 195 -21.40 -4.28 -7.13
C ALA A 195 -20.42 -3.12 -7.32
N VAL A 196 -20.92 -2.00 -7.85
CA VAL A 196 -20.18 -0.74 -7.97
C VAL A 196 -20.30 0.00 -6.63
N HIS A 197 -19.22 0.63 -6.18
CA HIS A 197 -19.27 1.46 -4.96
C HIS A 197 -20.42 2.49 -5.05
N PRO A 198 -21.32 2.60 -4.06
CA PRO A 198 -22.56 3.39 -4.14
C PRO A 198 -22.35 4.92 -4.03
N GLY A 199 -21.20 5.46 -4.43
CA GLY A 199 -20.92 6.89 -4.41
C GLY A 199 -21.67 7.63 -5.54
N PRO A 200 -21.97 8.93 -5.39
CA PRO A 200 -22.56 9.70 -6.47
C PRO A 200 -21.60 9.71 -7.67
N LEU A 201 -22.02 9.04 -8.75
CA LEU A 201 -21.30 9.09 -10.02
C LEU A 201 -21.38 10.53 -10.55
N PRO A 202 -20.25 11.21 -10.85
CA PRO A 202 -20.28 12.46 -11.58
C PRO A 202 -21.07 12.30 -12.88
N VAL A 203 -22.04 13.20 -13.08
CA VAL A 203 -22.81 13.28 -14.32
C VAL A 203 -21.90 13.76 -15.46
N PRO A 204 -21.92 13.14 -16.64
CA PRO A 204 -21.13 13.60 -17.76
C PRO A 204 -21.60 15.00 -18.20
N GLY A 205 -20.65 15.93 -18.32
CA GLY A 205 -20.87 17.17 -19.06
C GLY A 205 -21.07 16.84 -20.54
N GLU A 206 -22.19 17.28 -21.09
CA GLU A 206 -22.61 17.06 -22.47
C GLU A 206 -21.60 17.70 -23.44
N LYS A 207 -20.86 16.85 -24.19
CA LYS A 207 -20.32 16.99 -25.56
C LYS A 207 -19.01 16.20 -25.69
N SER A 208 -19.14 14.94 -26.15
CA SER A 208 -18.00 14.10 -26.53
C SER A 208 -17.64 14.33 -28.00
N GLU A 209 -16.60 15.13 -28.27
CA GLU A 209 -15.77 14.89 -29.45
C GLU A 209 -14.85 13.70 -29.14
N ALA A 210 -14.95 12.66 -29.96
CA ALA A 210 -14.24 11.41 -29.79
C ALA A 210 -12.73 11.62 -30.00
N PHE A 211 -12.01 11.92 -28.93
CA PHE A 211 -10.56 11.77 -28.89
C PHE A 211 -10.21 10.31 -28.61
N SER A 212 -9.44 9.71 -29.52
CA SER A 212 -8.78 8.42 -29.32
C SER A 212 -7.79 8.57 -28.15
N LEU A 213 -8.24 8.25 -26.94
CA LEU A 213 -7.41 8.22 -25.76
C LEU A 213 -6.95 6.78 -25.49
N PRO A 214 -5.73 6.57 -24.97
CA PRO A 214 -5.33 5.29 -24.39
C PRO A 214 -6.29 4.89 -23.27
N ALA A 215 -6.32 3.59 -22.91
CA ALA A 215 -7.27 2.99 -21.97
C ALA A 215 -7.46 3.72 -20.62
N CYS A 216 -6.52 4.59 -20.24
CA CYS A 216 -6.66 5.53 -19.14
C CYS A 216 -5.87 6.82 -19.43
N TYR A 217 -6.45 7.99 -19.12
CA TYR A 217 -5.83 9.31 -19.18
C TYR A 217 -5.87 9.95 -17.78
N VAL A 218 -4.69 10.32 -17.27
CA VAL A 218 -4.51 10.93 -15.95
C VAL A 218 -3.82 12.27 -16.13
N ARG A 219 -4.43 13.35 -15.62
CA ARG A 219 -3.84 14.69 -15.62
C ARG A 219 -3.39 15.05 -14.19
N PRO A 220 -2.08 15.11 -13.90
CA PRO A 220 -1.58 15.50 -12.59
C PRO A 220 -1.66 17.02 -12.38
N VAL A 221 -1.57 17.45 -11.12
CA VAL A 221 -1.37 18.87 -10.77
C VAL A 221 -0.02 19.31 -11.36
N ARG A 222 -0.03 20.33 -12.23
CA ARG A 222 1.22 21.01 -12.60
C ARG A 222 1.63 21.91 -11.44
N ALA A 223 2.81 21.63 -10.87
CA ALA A 223 3.53 22.59 -10.01
C ALA A 223 4.00 23.80 -10.82
#